data_AF-A0A2J4RAB2-F1
#
_entry.id   AF-A0A2J4RAB2-F1
#
_cell.length_a   1.000
_cell.length_b   1.000
_cell.length_c   1.000
_cell.angle_alpha   90.00
_cell.angle_beta   90.00
_cell.angle_gamma   90.00
#
_symmetry.space_group_name_H-M   'P 1'
#
loop_
_entity.id
_entity.type
_entity.pdbx_description
1 polymer ?
#
loop_
_entity_poly.entity_id
_entity_poly.type
_entity_poly.pdbx_seq_one_letter_code
_entity_poly.pdbx_strand_id
1 'polypeptide(L)' 'MANYMPHNQRSGDLLARLGFEKEGYAKDYLLIDGQWRDHVLTALTTPDWTPGR' A
#
# COMPACT_ATOMS: atom_id res chain seq x y z
N MET A 1 -0.27 4.52 -5.57
CA MET A 1 -0.50 3.39 -4.64
C MET A 1 0.83 2.93 -4.09
N ALA A 2 0.88 2.51 -2.82
CA ALA A 2 2.04 1.89 -2.19
C ALA A 2 1.56 0.68 -1.39
N ASN A 3 2.31 -0.42 -1.44
CA ASN A 3 1.89 -1.70 -0.87
C ASN A 3 2.98 -2.25 0.04
N TYR A 4 2.60 -3.00 1.07
CA TYR A 4 3.56 -3.62 1.97
C TYR A 4 3.08 -5.00 2.44
N MET A 5 4.02 -5.93 2.67
CA MET A 5 3.69 -7.21 3.29
C MET A 5 3.18 -7.00 4.72
N PRO A 6 2.12 -7.68 5.18
CA PRO A 6 1.50 -7.45 6.47
C PRO A 6 2.46 -7.51 7.67
N HIS A 7 3.48 -8.37 7.62
CA HIS A 7 4.47 -8.49 8.70
C HIS A 7 5.48 -7.33 8.74
N ASN A 8 5.58 -6.51 7.69
CA ASN A 8 6.44 -5.34 7.64
C ASN A 8 5.72 -4.11 8.22
N GLN A 9 5.44 -4.18 9.53
CA GLN A 9 4.71 -3.14 10.25
C GLN A 9 5.39 -1.77 10.15
N ARG A 10 6.73 -1.71 10.10
CA ARG A 10 7.50 -0.47 9.94
C ARG A 10 7.15 0.28 8.65
N SER A 11 6.98 -0.44 7.54
CA SER A 11 6.55 0.15 6.28
C SER A 11 5.10 0.66 6.37
N GLY A 12 4.21 -0.13 6.97
CA GLY A 12 2.83 0.27 7.21
C GLY A 12 2.70 1.54 8.05
N ASP A 13 3.46 1.64 9.15
CA ASP A 13 3.44 2.81 10.03
C ASP A 13 3.99 4.07 9.34
N LEU A 14 5.01 3.91 8.49
CA LEU A 14 5.52 5.01 7.68
C LEU A 14 4.45 5.52 6.71
N LEU A 15 3.79 4.62 5.97
CA LEU A 15 2.75 4.99 5.02
C LEU A 15 1.56 5.68 5.72
N ALA A 16 1.12 5.14 6.86
CA ALA A 16 0.09 5.77 7.67
C ALA A 16 0.47 7.18 8.13
N ARG A 17 1.72 7.39 8.57
CA ARG A 17 2.22 8.73 8.96
C ARG A 17 2.30 9.71 7.80
N LEU A 18 2.48 9.22 6.56
CA LEU A 18 2.48 10.02 5.35
C LEU A 18 1.06 10.26 4.80
N GLY A 19 0.02 9.77 5.48
CA GLY A 19 -1.38 9.98 5.10
C GLY A 19 -1.91 8.98 4.07
N PHE A 20 -1.20 7.88 3.80
CA PHE A 20 -1.77 6.81 2.98
C PHE A 20 -2.89 6.09 3.72
N GLU A 21 -4.00 5.84 3.03
CA GLU A 21 -5.14 5.08 3.52
C GLU A 21 -5.05 3.62 3.08
N LYS A 22 -5.49 2.70 3.93
CA LYS A 22 -5.58 1.27 3.60
C LYS A 22 -6.84 1.03 2.77
N GLU A 23 -6.67 0.57 1.54
CA GLU A 23 -7.79 0.32 0.62
C GLU A 23 -8.15 -1.17 0.54
N GLY A 24 -7.23 -2.06 0.88
CA GLY A 24 -7.53 -3.49 0.83
C GLY A 24 -6.39 -4.40 1.23
N TYR A 25 -6.67 -5.70 1.10
CA TYR A 25 -5.74 -6.79 1.35
C TYR A 25 -5.76 -7.74 0.15
N ALA A 26 -4.61 -7.90 -0.50
CA ALA A 26 -4.44 -8.82 -1.60
C ALA A 26 -3.72 -10.07 -1.10
N LYS A 27 -4.41 -11.22 -1.19
CA LYS A 27 -3.82 -12.54 -0.93
C LYS A 27 -2.97 -12.95 -2.12
N ASP A 28 -1.84 -13.60 -1.86
CA ASP A 28 -0.94 -14.15 -2.89
C ASP A 28 -0.62 -13.13 -4.00
N TYR A 29 -0.29 -11.89 -3.62
CA TYR A 29 -0.22 -10.77 -4.55
C TYR A 29 1.07 -10.74 -5.37
N LEU A 30 2.22 -10.97 -4.71
CA LEU A 30 3.53 -10.95 -5.36
C LEU A 30 4.31 -12.23 -5.05
N LEU A 31 5.00 -12.76 -6.05
CA LEU A 31 5.96 -13.84 -5.88
C LEU A 31 7.31 -13.26 -5.44
N ILE A 32 7.66 -13.44 -4.16
CA ILE A 32 8.90 -12.93 -3.55
C ILE A 32 9.61 -14.10 -2.87
N ASP A 33 10.89 -14.28 -3.18
CA ASP A 33 11.71 -15.41 -2.69
C ASP A 33 11.03 -16.77 -2.92
N GLY A 34 10.45 -16.94 -4.11
CA GLY A 34 9.78 -18.18 -4.53
C GLY A 34 8.47 -18.48 -3.79
N GLN A 35 7.94 -17.55 -2.99
CA GLN A 35 6.68 -17.71 -2.26
C GLN A 35 5.72 -16.58 -2.62
N TRP A 36 4.45 -16.93 -2.84
CA TRP A 36 3.41 -15.91 -2.96
C TRP A 36 3.24 -15.23 -1.59
N ARG A 37 3.21 -13.90 -1.62
CA ARG A 37 3.14 -13.06 -0.43
C ARG A 37 1.94 -12.14 -0.49
N ASP A 38 1.18 -12.16 0.59
CA ASP A 38 0.12 -11.22 0.83
C ASP A 38 0.63 -9.79 0.95
N HIS A 39 -0.20 -8.83 0.55
CA HIS A 39 0.10 -7.41 0.65
C HIS A 39 -1.12 -6.62 1.12
N VAL A 40 -0.87 -5.64 1.96
CA VAL A 40 -1.81 -4.55 2.24
C VAL A 40 -1.65 -3.51 1.14
N LEU A 41 -2.77 -3.10 0.55
CA LEU A 41 -2.85 -2.08 -0.50
C LEU A 41 -3.16 -0.75 0.14
N THR A 42 -2.40 0.29 -0.21
CA THR A 42 -2.64 1.65 0.31
C THR A 42 -2.52 2.71 -0.77
N ALA A 43 -3.28 3.79 -0.65
CA ALA A 43 -3.19 4.92 -1.56
C ALA A 43 -3.16 6.25 -0.81
N LEU A 44 -2.53 7.23 -1.43
CA LEU A 44 -2.64 8.64 -1.07
C LEU A 44 -3.22 9.31 -2.30
N THR A 45 -4.43 9.87 -2.16
CA THR A 45 -5.12 10.58 -3.24
C THR A 45 -4.98 12.08 -3.04
N THR A 46 -5.07 12.83 -4.15
CA THR A 46 -5.12 14.29 -4.09
C THR A 46 -6.59 14.71 -4.16
N PRO A 47 -7.22 15.12 -3.04
CA PRO A 47 -8.65 15.42 -3.02
C PRO A 47 -9.03 16.58 -3.95
N ASP A 48 -8.15 17.56 -4.08
CA ASP A 48 -8.35 18.75 -4.92
C ASP A 48 -7.73 18.59 -6.32
N TRP A 49 -7.73 17.37 -6.85
CA TRP A 49 -7.19 17.14 -8.19
C TRP A 49 -8.02 17.88 -9.25
N THR A 50 -7.34 18.61 -10.13
CA THR A 50 -7.93 19.31 -11.27
C THR A 50 -7.26 18.86 -12.57
N PRO A 51 -8.01 18.52 -13.63
CA PRO A 51 -7.43 18.24 -14.94
C PRO A 51 -6.63 19.44 -15.47
N GLY A 52 -5.40 19.21 -15.95
CA GLY A 52 -4.62 20.22 -16.67
C GLY A 52 -3.80 21.20 -15.83
N ARG A 53 -3.62 20.94 -14.53
CA ARG A 53 -2.60 21.60 -13.69
C ARG A 53 -1.28 20.85 -13.72
#